data_AF-A0A915MU64-F1
#
_entry.id   AF-A0A915MU64-F1
#
_cell.length_a   1.000
_cell.length_b   1.000
_cell.length_c   1.000
_cell.angle_alpha   90.00
_cell.angle_beta   90.00
_cell.angle_gamma   90.00
#
_symmetry.space_group_name_H-M   'P 1'
#
loop_
_entity.id
_entity.type
_entity.pdbx_description
1 polymer ?
#
loop_
_entity_poly.entity_id
_entity_poly.type
_entity_poly.pdbx_seq_one_letter_code
_entity_poly.pdbx_strand_id
1 'polypeptide(L)'
;MNVSTILFFIHGFCPIDEWPQNRRVDQNYMMYTVECPTETLRYYDRKLLTDKFFNSSATYRLDSSVFMPYDALTRITPTTPKEYIWDQKEVLAKIKSKTKFVFQAVAHCNANSGRDNLTRKIGELVEIDAVGYCFGIEYTKERYESEIGEIY
;
A
#
# COMPACT_ATOMS: atom_id res chain seq x y z
N MET A 1 4.48 -2.90 35.34
CA MET A 1 3.16 -3.33 34.86
C MET A 1 3.35 -3.94 33.49
N ASN A 2 2.97 -5.21 33.30
CA ASN A 2 3.05 -5.89 32.01
C ASN A 2 1.73 -5.63 31.27
N VAL A 3 1.63 -4.49 30.57
CA VAL A 3 0.41 -4.10 29.85
C VAL A 3 0.36 -4.91 28.55
N SER A 4 -0.61 -5.79 28.42
CA SER A 4 -0.85 -6.49 27.16
C SER A 4 -1.37 -5.49 26.12
N THR A 5 -0.79 -5.54 24.91
CA THR A 5 -1.26 -4.76 23.77
C THR A 5 -2.13 -5.64 22.88
N ILE A 6 -3.31 -5.15 22.54
CA ILE A 6 -4.18 -5.76 21.53
C ILE A 6 -4.05 -4.93 20.26
N LEU A 7 -3.67 -5.60 19.17
CA LEU A 7 -3.52 -4.99 17.85
C LEU A 7 -4.79 -5.20 17.03
N PHE A 8 -5.37 -4.10 16.54
CA PHE A 8 -6.59 -4.11 15.77
C PHE A 8 -6.30 -3.76 14.32
N PHE A 9 -6.47 -4.74 13.43
CA PHE A 9 -6.30 -4.56 12.00
C PHE A 9 -7.57 -3.93 11.41
N ILE A 10 -7.51 -2.66 11.02
CA ILE A 10 -8.64 -2.02 10.33
C ILE A 10 -8.51 -2.30 8.84
N HIS A 11 -9.20 -3.34 8.40
CA HIS A 11 -9.25 -3.78 7.00
C HIS A 11 -10.59 -4.47 6.70
N GLY A 12 -10.99 -4.51 5.43
CA GLY A 12 -12.28 -5.07 4.99
C GLY A 12 -12.49 -6.56 5.19
N PHE A 13 -11.48 -7.30 5.65
CA PHE A 13 -11.60 -8.72 6.00
C PHE A 13 -11.76 -8.95 7.50
N CYS A 14 -11.82 -7.88 8.30
CA CYS A 14 -11.90 -7.98 9.75
C CYS A 14 -13.35 -7.72 10.22
N PRO A 15 -13.98 -8.68 10.94
CA PRO A 15 -15.31 -8.48 11.50
C PRO A 15 -15.22 -7.58 12.74
N ILE A 16 -15.40 -6.27 12.54
CA ILE A 16 -15.31 -5.27 13.62
C ILE A 16 -16.41 -5.42 14.67
N ASP A 17 -17.52 -6.06 14.31
CA ASP A 17 -18.65 -6.38 15.17
C ASP A 17 -18.33 -7.50 16.18
N GLU A 18 -17.34 -8.35 15.88
CA GLU A 18 -16.82 -9.37 16.80
C GLU A 18 -15.80 -8.80 17.80
N TRP A 19 -15.40 -7.54 17.68
CA TRP A 19 -14.41 -6.94 18.56
C TRP A 19 -14.97 -6.68 19.97
N PRO A 20 -14.10 -6.59 21.00
CA PRO A 20 -14.51 -6.22 22.33
C PRO A 20 -15.22 -4.85 22.33
N GLN A 21 -16.52 -4.85 22.62
CA GLN A 21 -17.34 -3.65 22.66
C GLN A 21 -17.00 -2.73 23.85
N ASN A 22 -16.39 -3.30 24.89
CA ASN A 22 -15.95 -2.57 26.07
C ASN A 22 -14.43 -2.66 26.20
N ARG A 23 -13.81 -1.50 26.43
CA ARG A 23 -12.36 -1.42 26.62
C ARG A 23 -11.99 -1.82 28.04
N ARG A 24 -11.01 -2.71 28.15
CA ARG A 24 -10.31 -2.95 29.41
C ARG A 24 -9.31 -1.85 29.69
N VAL A 25 -9.34 -1.29 30.90
CA VAL A 25 -8.45 -0.17 31.29
C VAL A 25 -7.00 -0.60 31.48
N ASP A 26 -6.75 -1.89 31.66
CA ASP A 26 -5.43 -2.49 31.88
C ASP A 26 -4.76 -3.00 30.59
N GLN A 27 -5.35 -2.72 29.43
CA GLN A 27 -4.82 -3.10 28.12
C GLN A 27 -4.60 -1.87 27.24
N ASN A 28 -3.59 -1.95 26.37
CA ASN A 28 -3.35 -0.95 25.33
C ASN A 28 -4.05 -1.40 24.04
N TYR A 29 -5.06 -0.64 23.60
CA TYR A 29 -5.75 -0.91 22.34
C TYR A 29 -5.05 -0.12 21.24
N MET A 30 -4.37 -0.82 20.33
CA MET A 30 -3.60 -0.20 19.25
C MET A 30 -4.32 -0.36 17.92
N MET A 31 -4.61 0.77 17.27
CA MET A 31 -5.09 0.77 15.89
C MET A 31 -3.96 0.45 14.93
N TYR A 32 -4.15 -0.49 14.01
CA TYR A 32 -3.23 -0.74 12.91
C TYR A 32 -3.93 -0.58 11.57
N THR A 33 -3.35 0.25 10.71
CA THR A 33 -3.75 0.37 9.31
C THR A 33 -2.62 0.97 8.48
N VAL A 34 -2.49 0.49 7.26
CA VAL A 34 -1.63 1.07 6.22
C VAL A 34 -2.46 1.73 5.11
N GLU A 35 -3.78 1.71 5.24
CA GLU A 35 -4.73 2.31 4.30
C GLU A 35 -4.87 3.81 4.52
N CYS A 36 -5.16 4.56 3.46
CA CYS A 36 -5.43 5.99 3.58
C CYS A 36 -6.77 6.24 4.30
N PRO A 37 -7.01 7.45 4.87
CA PRO A 37 -8.17 7.68 5.73
C PRO A 37 -9.51 7.40 5.04
N THR A 38 -9.62 7.70 3.74
CA THR A 38 -10.84 7.43 2.97
C THR A 38 -11.12 5.94 2.82
N GLU A 39 -10.09 5.09 2.74
CA GLU A 39 -10.26 3.64 2.66
C GLU A 39 -10.44 3.03 4.05
N THR A 40 -9.69 3.48 5.06
CA THR A 40 -9.87 3.05 6.46
C THR A 40 -11.30 3.31 6.96
N LEU A 41 -11.88 4.47 6.62
CA LEU A 41 -13.23 4.84 7.05
C LEU A 41 -14.33 3.92 6.51
N ARG A 42 -14.08 3.19 5.41
CA ARG A 42 -15.05 2.21 4.86
C ARG A 42 -15.28 1.05 5.82
N TYR A 43 -14.33 0.80 6.70
CA TYR A 43 -14.34 -0.29 7.67
C TYR A 43 -14.47 0.22 9.10
N TYR A 44 -14.89 1.48 9.27
CA TYR A 44 -14.94 2.14 10.55
C TYR A 44 -16.40 2.39 10.96
N ASP A 45 -16.89 1.65 11.96
CA ASP A 45 -18.17 1.95 12.60
C ASP A 45 -17.94 2.82 13.84
N ARG A 46 -18.36 4.09 13.77
CA ARG A 46 -18.26 5.07 14.87
C ARG A 46 -19.07 4.68 16.11
N LYS A 47 -20.06 3.78 15.98
CA LYS A 47 -20.82 3.24 17.12
C LYS A 47 -19.97 2.27 17.95
N LEU A 48 -19.07 1.53 17.29
CA LEU A 48 -18.19 0.54 17.93
C LEU A 48 -16.82 1.16 18.27
N LEU A 49 -16.26 1.92 17.33
CA LEU A 49 -14.97 2.57 17.40
C LEU A 49 -15.17 4.07 17.65
N THR A 50 -15.35 4.43 18.92
CA THR A 50 -15.40 5.85 19.31
C THR A 50 -14.00 6.48 19.22
N ASP A 51 -13.91 7.82 19.27
CA ASP A 51 -12.62 8.54 19.28
C ASP A 51 -11.67 8.13 20.42
N LYS A 52 -12.17 7.41 21.43
CA LYS A 52 -11.42 6.96 22.61
C LYS A 52 -11.20 5.45 22.66
N PHE A 53 -11.63 4.72 21.63
CA PHE A 53 -11.50 3.26 21.58
C PHE A 53 -10.03 2.84 21.60
N PHE A 54 -9.21 3.49 20.76
CA PHE A 54 -7.77 3.23 20.68
C PHE A 54 -6.97 4.16 21.59
N ASN A 55 -5.94 3.60 22.22
CA ASN A 55 -4.95 4.32 23.02
C ASN A 55 -3.75 4.78 22.17
N SER A 56 -3.39 3.96 21.20
CA SER A 56 -2.18 4.12 20.39
C SER A 56 -2.47 3.70 18.95
N SER A 57 -1.53 4.01 18.05
CA SER A 57 -1.67 3.66 16.64
C SER A 57 -0.34 3.21 16.04
N ALA A 58 -0.41 2.24 15.14
CA ALA A 58 0.65 1.79 14.27
C ALA A 58 0.28 2.07 12.80
N THR A 59 0.83 3.11 12.20
CA THR A 59 0.45 3.55 10.84
C THR A 59 1.60 4.21 10.09
N TYR A 60 1.42 4.52 8.81
CA TYR A 60 2.38 5.28 8.00
C TYR A 60 2.51 6.76 8.42
N ARG A 61 1.70 7.27 9.36
CA ARG A 61 1.82 8.66 9.82
C ARG A 61 2.96 8.80 10.82
N LEU A 62 3.72 9.89 10.67
CA LEU A 62 4.86 10.20 11.56
C LEU A 62 4.45 10.50 13.00
N ASP A 63 3.18 10.87 13.24
CA ASP A 63 2.62 11.15 14.55
C ASP A 63 1.98 9.93 15.22
N SER A 64 2.13 8.74 14.64
CA SER A 64 1.64 7.50 15.23
C SER A 64 2.57 7.00 16.35
N SER A 65 2.01 6.28 17.33
CA SER A 65 2.79 5.68 18.42
C SER A 65 3.89 4.72 17.93
N VAL A 66 3.61 4.01 16.83
CA VAL A 66 4.56 3.16 16.11
C VAL A 66 4.51 3.53 14.63
N PHE A 67 5.58 4.13 14.11
CA PHE A 67 5.68 4.41 12.68
C PHE A 67 5.83 3.11 11.89
N MET A 68 4.87 2.85 11.02
CA MET A 68 4.79 1.63 10.22
C MET A 68 4.32 1.96 8.79
N PRO A 69 5.25 2.34 7.89
CA PRO A 69 4.92 2.62 6.50
C PRO A 69 4.52 1.33 5.75
N TYR A 70 3.83 1.48 4.62
CA TYR A 70 3.43 0.34 3.78
C TYR A 70 4.65 -0.40 3.23
N ASP A 71 5.60 0.36 2.68
CA ASP A 71 6.88 -0.13 2.18
C ASP A 71 7.88 1.05 2.19
N ALA A 72 9.16 0.76 1.98
CA ALA A 72 10.20 1.76 1.86
C ALA A 72 11.20 1.40 0.77
N LEU A 73 11.50 2.36 -0.10
CA LEU A 73 12.65 2.24 -1.00
C LEU A 73 13.93 2.42 -0.17
N THR A 74 14.65 1.32 0.04
CA THR A 74 15.93 1.34 0.75
C THR A 74 17.10 1.42 -0.22
N ARG A 75 18.18 2.10 0.20
CA ARG A 75 19.42 2.15 -0.57
C ARG A 75 20.03 0.75 -0.68
N ILE A 76 20.45 0.36 -1.88
CA ILE A 76 21.27 -0.83 -2.10
C ILE A 76 22.63 -0.62 -1.40
N THR A 77 23.00 -1.55 -0.53
CA THR A 77 24.28 -1.57 0.17
C THR A 77 25.05 -2.84 -0.18
N PRO A 78 26.34 -2.95 0.19
CA PRO A 78 27.09 -4.20 0.01
C PRO A 78 26.49 -5.42 0.72
N THR A 79 25.57 -5.21 1.67
CA THR A 79 24.88 -6.26 2.41
C THR A 79 23.49 -6.58 1.86
N THR A 80 23.02 -5.88 0.82
CA THR A 80 21.76 -6.19 0.16
C THR A 80 21.85 -7.57 -0.49
N PRO A 81 20.91 -8.50 -0.23
CA PRO A 81 20.91 -9.81 -0.86
C PRO A 81 20.84 -9.69 -2.39
N LYS A 82 21.61 -10.54 -3.09
CA LYS A 82 21.81 -10.40 -4.55
C LYS A 82 20.51 -10.54 -5.33
N GLU A 83 19.57 -11.33 -4.83
CA GLU A 83 18.23 -11.51 -5.38
C GLU A 83 17.39 -10.22 -5.42
N TYR A 84 17.74 -9.20 -4.63
CA TYR A 84 17.11 -7.88 -4.66
C TYR A 84 17.88 -6.86 -5.50
N ILE A 85 19.05 -7.24 -6.03
CA ILE A 85 19.90 -6.36 -6.84
C ILE A 85 19.73 -6.75 -8.31
N TRP A 86 19.15 -5.82 -9.06
CA TRP A 86 19.01 -5.95 -10.51
C TRP A 86 20.36 -5.72 -11.19
N ASP A 87 20.65 -6.47 -12.27
CA ASP A 87 21.87 -6.24 -13.03
C ASP A 87 21.89 -4.83 -13.61
N GLN A 88 22.93 -4.06 -13.30
CA GLN A 88 22.99 -2.65 -13.68
C GLN A 88 23.05 -2.46 -15.20
N LYS A 89 23.67 -3.40 -15.95
CA LYS A 89 23.72 -3.30 -17.42
C LYS A 89 22.34 -3.54 -18.01
N GLU A 90 21.62 -4.52 -17.49
CA GLU A 90 20.24 -4.79 -17.87
C GLU A 90 19.33 -3.60 -17.58
N VAL A 91 19.40 -3.03 -16.37
CA VAL A 91 18.62 -1.84 -15.99
C VAL A 91 18.92 -0.67 -16.92
N LEU A 92 20.21 -0.39 -17.20
CA LEU A 92 20.59 0.68 -18.12
C LEU A 92 20.13 0.42 -19.56
N ALA A 93 20.17 -0.83 -20.02
CA ALA A 93 19.66 -1.20 -21.34
C ALA A 93 18.15 -0.98 -21.43
N LYS A 94 17.38 -1.42 -20.42
CA LYS A 94 15.93 -1.18 -20.34
C LYS A 94 15.59 0.31 -20.23
N ILE A 95 16.35 1.11 -19.49
CA ILE A 95 16.14 2.57 -19.41
C ILE A 95 16.36 3.22 -20.78
N LYS A 96 17.43 2.84 -21.49
CA LYS A 96 17.74 3.38 -22.82
C LYS A 96 16.68 3.04 -23.88
N SER A 97 15.96 1.93 -23.72
CA SER A 97 14.90 1.54 -24.65
C SER A 97 13.54 2.18 -24.34
N LYS A 98 13.38 2.87 -23.20
CA LYS A 98 12.13 3.58 -22.89
C LYS A 98 11.99 4.82 -23.77
N THR A 99 10.88 4.90 -24.49
CA THR A 99 10.56 6.01 -25.40
C THR A 99 9.55 7.00 -24.80
N LYS A 100 8.75 6.55 -23.83
CA LYS A 100 7.69 7.33 -23.19
C LYS A 100 8.22 8.07 -21.95
N PHE A 101 7.70 9.27 -21.71
CA PHE A 101 8.20 10.17 -20.67
C PHE A 101 7.71 9.79 -19.26
N VAL A 102 6.48 9.30 -19.14
CA VAL A 102 5.86 8.93 -17.87
C VAL A 102 5.51 7.45 -17.88
N PHE A 103 5.76 6.75 -16.78
CA PHE A 103 5.28 5.39 -16.55
C PHE A 103 4.32 5.36 -15.35
N GLN A 104 3.22 4.63 -15.48
CA GLN A 104 2.25 4.40 -14.40
C GLN A 104 1.80 2.95 -14.38
N ALA A 105 1.94 2.29 -13.22
CA ALA A 105 1.35 0.97 -12.96
C ALA A 105 0.22 1.11 -11.94
N VAL A 106 -1.00 0.67 -12.28
CA VAL A 106 -2.16 0.80 -11.38
C VAL A 106 -3.27 -0.21 -11.65
N ALA A 107 -3.81 -0.79 -10.57
CA ALA A 107 -4.91 -1.76 -10.65
C ALA A 107 -6.20 -1.30 -9.95
N HIS A 108 -6.13 -0.36 -8.99
CA HIS A 108 -7.32 0.15 -8.30
C HIS A 108 -7.84 1.42 -8.98
N CYS A 109 -8.94 1.33 -9.72
CA CYS A 109 -9.47 2.43 -10.53
C CYS A 109 -10.43 3.32 -9.75
N ASN A 110 -10.71 4.51 -10.29
CA ASN A 110 -11.63 5.49 -9.67
C ASN A 110 -11.22 5.82 -8.23
N ALA A 111 -9.93 6.04 -8.01
CA ALA A 111 -9.41 6.35 -6.69
C ALA A 111 -9.97 7.69 -6.19
N ASN A 112 -10.36 7.74 -4.91
CA ASN A 112 -10.86 8.95 -4.26
C ASN A 112 -9.87 10.13 -4.32
N SER A 113 -8.58 9.85 -4.50
CA SER A 113 -7.55 10.86 -4.71
C SER A 113 -7.67 11.64 -6.03
N GLY A 114 -8.54 11.20 -6.95
CA GLY A 114 -8.67 11.78 -8.29
C GLY A 114 -7.49 11.46 -9.21
N ARG A 115 -6.63 10.51 -8.81
CA ARG A 115 -5.43 10.10 -9.57
C ARG A 115 -5.78 9.74 -11.02
N ASP A 116 -6.89 9.08 -11.26
CA ASP A 116 -7.33 8.69 -12.61
C ASP A 116 -7.61 9.92 -13.51
N ASN A 117 -8.20 10.99 -12.94
CA ASN A 117 -8.40 12.25 -13.65
C ASN A 117 -7.06 12.95 -13.91
N LEU A 118 -6.14 12.94 -12.94
CA LEU A 118 -4.82 13.51 -13.10
C LEU A 118 -4.04 12.81 -14.23
N THR A 119 -4.04 11.47 -14.24
CA THR A 119 -3.43 10.68 -15.32
C THR A 119 -3.98 11.09 -16.68
N ARG A 120 -5.31 11.17 -16.83
CA ARG A 120 -5.95 11.58 -18.09
C ARG A 120 -5.48 12.97 -18.53
N LYS A 121 -5.42 13.93 -17.60
CA LYS A 121 -4.99 15.30 -17.90
C LYS A 121 -3.51 15.39 -18.27
N ILE A 122 -2.64 14.61 -17.64
CA ILE A 122 -1.23 14.51 -18.03
C ILE A 122 -1.11 13.87 -19.42
N GLY A 123 -1.94 12.87 -19.73
CA GLY A 123 -1.97 12.20 -21.03
C GLY A 123 -2.35 13.11 -22.21
N GLU A 124 -3.00 14.25 -21.95
CA GLU A 124 -3.25 15.29 -22.97
C GLU A 124 -1.99 16.07 -23.34
N LEU A 125 -0.94 16.04 -22.51
CA LEU A 125 0.30 16.81 -22.66
C LEU A 125 1.51 15.97 -23.05
N VAL A 126 1.59 14.73 -22.55
CA VAL A 126 2.71 13.81 -22.77
C VAL A 126 2.22 12.38 -22.92
N GLU A 127 2.96 11.56 -23.66
CA GLU A 127 2.67 10.13 -23.77
C GLU A 127 2.97 9.41 -22.45
N ILE A 128 1.97 8.70 -21.92
CA ILE A 128 2.08 7.90 -20.69
C ILE A 128 2.15 6.42 -21.07
N ASP A 129 3.13 5.72 -20.51
CA ASP A 129 3.21 4.27 -20.50
C ASP A 129 2.42 3.74 -19.30
N ALA A 130 1.25 3.18 -19.56
CA ALA A 130 0.27 2.86 -18.53
C ALA A 130 -0.02 1.36 -18.51
N VAL A 131 0.12 0.73 -17.35
CA VAL A 131 -0.10 -0.72 -17.16
C VAL A 131 -0.98 -1.02 -15.96
N GLY A 132 -1.62 -2.19 -15.98
CA GLY A 132 -2.51 -2.68 -14.94
C GLY A 132 -3.99 -2.58 -15.32
N TYR A 133 -4.84 -3.07 -14.41
CA TYR A 133 -6.28 -3.30 -14.67
C TYR A 133 -7.01 -2.05 -15.18
N CYS A 134 -6.64 -0.85 -14.73
CA CYS A 134 -7.29 0.39 -15.15
C CYS A 134 -7.03 0.81 -16.59
N PHE A 135 -6.08 0.15 -17.27
CA PHE A 135 -5.71 0.43 -18.65
C PHE A 135 -5.99 -0.76 -19.58
N GLY A 136 -6.94 -1.63 -19.19
CA GLY A 136 -7.37 -2.77 -20.00
C GLY A 136 -6.35 -3.92 -20.00
N ILE A 137 -5.35 -3.87 -19.11
CA ILE A 137 -4.42 -4.98 -18.93
C ILE A 137 -4.98 -5.91 -17.86
N GLU A 138 -5.51 -7.04 -18.30
CA GLU A 138 -5.99 -8.08 -17.42
C GLU A 138 -4.81 -8.85 -16.80
N TYR A 139 -4.88 -9.09 -15.49
CA TYR A 139 -3.93 -9.94 -14.81
C TYR A 139 -4.32 -11.40 -15.05
N THR A 140 -3.56 -12.10 -15.89
CA THR A 140 -3.68 -13.56 -16.03
C THR A 140 -2.51 -14.23 -15.33
N LYS A 141 -2.75 -15.42 -14.78
CA LYS A 141 -1.70 -16.21 -14.13
C LYS A 141 -0.57 -16.51 -15.11
N GLU A 142 -0.93 -16.82 -16.35
CA GLU A 142 0.01 -17.11 -17.44
C GLU A 142 0.90 -15.90 -17.73
N ARG A 143 0.34 -14.69 -17.71
CA ARG A 143 1.10 -13.45 -17.90
C ARG A 143 2.08 -13.21 -16.75
N TYR A 144 1.61 -13.33 -15.51
CA TYR A 144 2.46 -13.19 -14.34
C TYR A 144 3.63 -14.18 -14.36
N GLU A 145 3.35 -15.44 -14.66
CA GLU A 145 4.38 -16.48 -14.77
C GLU A 145 5.33 -16.24 -15.95
N SER A 146 4.87 -15.66 -17.06
CA SER A 146 5.75 -15.25 -18.17
C SER A 146 6.65 -14.06 -17.82
N GLU A 147 6.12 -13.07 -17.09
CA GLU A 147 6.87 -11.86 -16.72
C GLU A 147 7.88 -12.16 -15.59
N ILE A 148 7.60 -13.11 -14.70
CA ILE A 148 8.53 -13.57 -13.65
C ILE A 148 9.47 -14.67 -14.15
N GLY A 149 9.04 -15.51 -15.08
CA GLY A 149 9.86 -16.55 -15.71
C GLY A 149 10.97 -15.98 -16.60
N GLU A 150 10.86 -14.73 -17.05
CA GLU A 150 11.96 -14.00 -17.71
C GLU A 150 12.98 -13.40 -16.70
N ILE A 151 12.69 -13.45 -15.40
CA ILE A 151 13.57 -12.93 -14.34
C ILE A 151 14.49 -14.04 -13.76
N TYR A 152 14.26 -15.32 -14.08
CA TYR A 152 15.06 -16.48 -13.64
C TYR A 152 15.59 -17.32 -14.81
#